data_AF-A0AA37LTM2-F1
#
_entry.id   AF-A0AA37LTM2-F1
#
_cell.length_a   1.000
_cell.length_b   1.000
_cell.length_c   1.000
_cell.angle_alpha   90.00
_cell.angle_beta   90.00
_cell.angle_gamma   90.00
#
_symmetry.space_group_name_H-M   'P 1'
#
loop_
_entity.id
_entity.type
_entity.pdbx_description
1 polymer ?
#
loop_
_entity_poly.entity_id
_entity_poly.type
_entity_poly.pdbx_seq_one_letter_code
_entity_poly.pdbx_strand_id
1 'polypeptide(L)'
;MFAAQTFAVLWLSMVQIAAYNFLRGNIEGICTPTQAQGLTCPQARTFYNASVIWGVIGPLRMFGAGQLYSWVNYFWLIGAACPVAQYFLARRYPRSMLRYVFFPAIFGAAGMIPPATIWWLGQWVIVGLIFNWWVRKRFFGWWTRYNYVLSGALDIGTALCIVISGLALGLSNTEFPDWWGNSVPYANLDSDGAAVTKILPDDGSFIGPSSW
;
A
#
# COMPACT_ATOMS: atom_id res chain seq x y z
N MET A 1 22.74 -17.77 10.76
CA MET A 1 22.00 -16.62 10.19
C MET A 1 21.86 -16.77 8.67
N PHE A 2 22.95 -16.73 7.88
CA PHE A 2 22.87 -16.80 6.41
C PHE A 2 22.25 -18.11 5.87
N ALA A 3 22.69 -19.29 6.33
CA ALA A 3 22.13 -20.57 5.88
C ALA A 3 20.62 -20.73 6.15
N ALA A 4 20.15 -20.25 7.31
CA ALA A 4 18.73 -20.26 7.65
C ALA A 4 17.92 -19.31 6.75
N GLN A 5 18.47 -18.14 6.42
CA GLN A 5 17.84 -17.21 5.49
C GLN A 5 17.79 -17.78 4.07
N THR A 6 18.86 -18.41 3.59
CA THR A 6 18.88 -19.06 2.27
C THR A 6 17.82 -20.15 2.16
N PHE A 7 17.73 -21.02 3.17
CA PHE A 7 16.69 -22.05 3.20
C PHE A 7 15.28 -21.44 3.19
N ALA A 8 15.04 -20.42 4.03
CA ALA A 8 13.74 -19.77 4.10
C ALA A 8 13.33 -19.11 2.78
N VAL A 9 14.25 -18.44 2.08
CA VAL A 9 13.98 -17.80 0.78
C VAL A 9 13.65 -18.83 -0.30
N LEU A 10 14.44 -19.92 -0.38
CA LEU A 10 14.19 -21.00 -1.33
C LEU A 10 12.83 -21.65 -1.07
N TRP A 11 12.57 -22.02 0.19
CA TRP A 11 11.31 -22.62 0.58
C TRP A 11 10.10 -21.71 0.30
N LEU A 12 10.18 -20.44 0.71
CA LEU A 12 9.10 -19.48 0.48
C LEU A 12 8.81 -19.29 -1.01
N SER A 13 9.85 -19.22 -1.86
CA SER A 13 9.65 -19.09 -3.31
C SER A 13 8.91 -20.29 -3.91
N MET A 14 9.24 -21.51 -3.48
CA MET A 14 8.55 -22.72 -3.93
C MET A 14 7.08 -22.75 -3.48
N VAL A 15 6.82 -22.47 -2.21
CA VAL A 15 5.46 -22.44 -1.65
C VAL A 15 4.63 -21.35 -2.33
N GLN A 16 5.19 -20.16 -2.55
CA GLN A 16 4.51 -19.05 -3.21
C GLN A 16 4.08 -19.42 -4.64
N ILE A 17 4.97 -20.05 -5.42
CA ILE A 17 4.65 -20.47 -6.80
C ILE A 17 3.60 -21.58 -6.80
N ALA A 18 3.72 -22.57 -5.92
CA ALA A 18 2.76 -23.65 -5.80
C ALA A 18 1.36 -23.14 -5.44
N ALA A 19 1.26 -22.28 -4.42
CA ALA A 19 0.01 -21.65 -4.01
C ALA A 19 -0.59 -20.78 -5.12
N TYR A 20 0.26 -20.04 -5.84
CA TYR A 20 -0.18 -19.22 -6.95
C TYR A 20 -0.79 -20.03 -8.10
N ASN A 21 -0.12 -21.10 -8.51
CA ASN A 21 -0.62 -22.00 -9.54
C ASN A 21 -1.88 -22.72 -9.10
N PHE A 22 -1.96 -23.13 -7.82
CA PHE A 22 -3.16 -23.72 -7.24
C PHE A 22 -4.35 -22.76 -7.29
N LEU A 23 -4.16 -21.50 -6.88
CA LEU A 23 -5.21 -20.49 -6.91
C LEU A 23 -5.71 -20.26 -8.34
N ARG A 24 -4.81 -20.03 -9.30
CA ARG A 24 -5.18 -19.83 -10.71
C ARG A 24 -5.89 -21.02 -11.34
N GLY A 25 -5.55 -22.25 -10.93
CA GLY A 25 -6.15 -23.47 -11.49
C GLY A 25 -7.52 -23.82 -10.90
N ASN A 26 -7.83 -23.37 -9.68
CA ASN A 26 -9.08 -23.71 -8.99
C ASN A 26 -10.09 -22.57 -8.92
N ILE A 27 -9.68 -21.32 -9.19
CA ILE A 27 -10.53 -20.15 -9.07
C ILE A 27 -10.54 -19.40 -10.41
N GLU A 28 -11.67 -19.50 -11.11
CA GLU A 28 -11.90 -18.79 -12.37
C GLU A 28 -12.08 -17.29 -12.13
N GLY A 29 -11.43 -16.43 -12.92
CA GLY A 29 -11.59 -14.98 -12.79
C GLY A 29 -10.78 -14.31 -11.66
N ILE A 30 -9.69 -14.94 -11.19
CA ILE A 30 -8.74 -14.28 -10.26
C ILE A 30 -8.27 -12.92 -10.81
N CYS A 31 -8.18 -11.94 -9.91
CA CYS A 31 -7.81 -10.56 -10.20
C CYS A 31 -8.84 -9.75 -11.03
N THR A 32 -10.04 -10.28 -11.28
CA THR A 32 -11.15 -9.50 -11.85
C THR A 32 -11.92 -8.75 -10.76
N PRO A 33 -12.50 -7.57 -11.06
CA PRO A 33 -13.27 -6.81 -10.08
C PRO A 33 -14.58 -7.50 -9.66
N THR A 34 -15.09 -8.43 -10.48
CA THR A 34 -16.37 -9.14 -10.28
C THR A 34 -16.20 -10.50 -9.62
N GLN A 35 -15.03 -10.80 -9.04
CA GLN A 35 -14.79 -12.10 -8.42
C GLN A 35 -15.68 -12.31 -7.19
N ALA A 36 -16.45 -13.40 -7.14
CA ALA A 36 -17.41 -13.69 -6.07
C ALA A 36 -16.74 -13.81 -4.68
N GLN A 37 -15.50 -14.31 -4.64
CA GLN A 37 -14.71 -14.45 -3.41
C GLN A 37 -13.88 -13.19 -3.07
N GLY A 38 -14.04 -12.08 -3.81
CA GLY A 38 -13.35 -10.82 -3.53
C GLY A 38 -11.83 -10.83 -3.76
N LEU A 39 -11.30 -11.85 -4.47
CA LEU A 39 -9.87 -11.99 -4.77
C LEU A 39 -9.42 -11.04 -5.88
N THR A 40 -9.41 -9.75 -5.55
CA THR A 40 -8.91 -8.67 -6.40
C THR A 40 -7.40 -8.50 -6.21
N CYS A 41 -6.66 -8.15 -7.28
CA CYS A 41 -5.19 -8.05 -7.25
C CYS A 41 -4.71 -6.60 -7.47
N PRO A 42 -4.98 -5.68 -6.52
CA PRO A 42 -4.68 -4.26 -6.69
C PRO A 42 -3.17 -3.99 -6.84
N GLN A 43 -2.34 -4.68 -6.05
CA GLN A 43 -0.88 -4.52 -6.13
C GLN A 43 -0.35 -4.94 -7.50
N ALA A 44 -0.77 -6.11 -8.01
CA ALA A 44 -0.33 -6.60 -9.32
C ALA A 44 -0.72 -5.62 -10.44
N ARG A 45 -1.91 -5.02 -10.37
CA ARG A 45 -2.37 -4.00 -11.31
C ARG A 45 -1.49 -2.74 -11.25
N THR A 46 -1.18 -2.24 -10.05
CA THR A 46 -0.28 -1.09 -9.89
C THR A 46 1.11 -1.37 -10.43
N PHE A 47 1.68 -2.55 -10.14
CA PHE A 47 2.99 -2.96 -10.66
C PHE A 47 3.00 -3.06 -12.19
N TYR A 48 1.92 -3.59 -12.79
CA TYR A 48 1.76 -3.63 -14.24
C TYR A 48 1.66 -2.23 -14.86
N ASN A 49 0.86 -1.34 -14.28
CA ASN A 49 0.78 0.05 -14.76
C ASN A 49 2.14 0.77 -14.65
N ALA A 50 2.88 0.53 -13.57
CA ALA A 50 4.22 1.06 -13.40
C ALA A 50 5.19 0.52 -14.47
N SER A 51 5.13 -0.76 -14.83
CA SER A 51 6.00 -1.32 -15.88
C SER A 51 5.69 -0.74 -17.27
N VAL A 52 4.43 -0.43 -17.56
CA VAL A 52 4.05 0.27 -18.81
C VAL A 52 4.60 1.70 -18.82
N ILE A 53 4.46 2.43 -17.73
CA ILE A 53 4.96 3.80 -17.57
C ILE A 53 6.49 3.86 -17.76
N TRP A 54 7.22 3.07 -16.98
CA TRP A 54 8.68 3.16 -16.92
C TRP A 54 9.38 2.34 -18.01
N GLY A 55 8.76 1.26 -18.49
CA GLY A 55 9.33 0.36 -19.49
C GLY A 55 8.92 0.70 -20.92
N VAL A 56 7.61 0.77 -21.20
CA VAL A 56 7.09 0.91 -22.58
C VAL A 56 7.09 2.36 -23.06
N ILE A 57 6.56 3.29 -22.26
CA ILE A 57 6.51 4.72 -22.62
C ILE A 57 7.89 5.35 -22.46
N GLY A 58 8.55 5.02 -21.34
CA GLY A 58 9.87 5.50 -20.97
C GLY A 58 9.83 6.87 -20.28
N PRO A 59 10.79 7.14 -19.39
CA PRO A 59 10.80 8.34 -18.55
C PRO A 59 10.96 9.63 -19.35
N LEU A 60 11.63 9.60 -20.51
CA LEU A 60 11.84 10.78 -21.34
C LEU A 60 10.53 11.37 -21.87
N ARG A 61 9.57 10.52 -22.25
CA ARG A 61 8.28 10.97 -22.79
C ARG A 61 7.31 11.41 -21.70
N MET A 62 7.44 10.88 -20.48
CA MET A 62 6.51 11.19 -19.41
C MET A 62 7.02 12.33 -18.51
N PHE A 63 8.31 12.33 -18.17
CA PHE A 63 8.96 13.24 -17.23
C PHE A 63 10.02 14.15 -17.87
N GLY A 64 10.22 14.09 -19.19
CA GLY A 64 11.17 14.95 -19.90
C GLY A 64 10.80 16.44 -19.85
N ALA A 65 11.75 17.33 -20.15
CA ALA A 65 11.50 18.76 -20.19
C ALA A 65 10.37 19.11 -21.19
N GLY A 66 9.35 19.85 -20.75
CA GLY A 66 8.19 20.22 -21.56
C GLY A 66 7.09 19.14 -21.68
N GLN A 67 7.27 17.97 -21.06
CA GLN A 67 6.27 16.89 -21.07
C GLN A 67 5.24 17.02 -19.93
N LEU A 68 4.15 16.26 -20.05
CA LEU A 68 2.94 16.34 -19.20
C LEU A 68 3.23 16.25 -17.68
N TYR A 69 4.20 15.41 -17.27
CA TYR A 69 4.57 15.21 -15.87
C TYR A 69 5.95 15.76 -15.51
N SER A 70 6.51 16.65 -16.34
CA SER A 70 7.82 17.27 -16.10
C SER A 70 7.92 17.99 -14.74
N TRP A 71 6.80 18.54 -14.25
CA TRP A 71 6.69 19.21 -12.96
C TRP A 71 6.88 18.27 -11.76
N VAL A 72 6.57 16.99 -11.92
CA VAL A 72 6.71 15.98 -10.84
C VAL A 72 8.17 15.85 -10.43
N ASN A 73 9.11 16.07 -11.36
CA ASN A 73 10.52 16.06 -11.03
C ASN A 73 10.80 17.00 -9.86
N TYR A 74 10.30 18.24 -9.86
CA TYR A 74 10.53 19.25 -8.79
C TYR A 74 10.22 18.79 -7.36
N PHE A 75 9.49 17.69 -7.15
CA PHE A 75 9.29 17.10 -5.84
C PHE A 75 10.59 16.65 -5.15
N TRP A 76 11.67 16.36 -5.89
CA TRP A 76 12.99 16.13 -5.29
C TRP A 76 13.50 17.33 -4.47
N LEU A 77 13.18 18.56 -4.89
CA LEU A 77 13.56 19.79 -4.19
C LEU A 77 12.73 19.92 -2.92
N ILE A 78 11.44 19.59 -2.98
CA ILE A 78 10.56 19.57 -1.81
C ILE A 78 11.05 18.51 -0.81
N GLY A 79 11.37 17.31 -1.31
CA GLY A 79 11.91 16.21 -0.51
C GLY A 79 13.23 16.55 0.18
N ALA A 80 14.10 17.35 -0.45
CA ALA A 80 15.33 17.85 0.16
C ALA A 80 15.08 19.05 1.10
N ALA A 81 14.19 19.97 0.71
CA ALA A 81 13.92 21.19 1.47
C ALA A 81 13.23 20.90 2.81
N CYS A 82 12.27 19.98 2.85
CA CYS A 82 11.53 19.65 4.07
C CYS A 82 12.41 19.17 5.25
N PRO A 83 13.30 18.17 5.10
CA PRO A 83 14.17 17.74 6.20
C PRO A 83 15.22 18.79 6.56
N VAL A 84 15.73 19.56 5.59
CA VAL A 84 16.67 20.66 5.86
C VAL A 84 16.00 21.78 6.65
N ALA A 85 14.81 22.20 6.23
CA ALA A 85 14.00 23.17 6.96
C ALA A 85 13.66 22.66 8.38
N GLN A 86 13.32 21.37 8.50
CA GLN A 86 13.09 20.75 9.80
C GLN A 86 14.32 20.83 10.70
N TYR A 87 15.51 20.54 10.19
CA TYR A 87 16.76 20.60 10.96
C TYR A 87 17.02 22.00 11.52
N PHE A 88 16.93 23.04 10.69
CA PHE A 88 17.13 24.41 11.13
C PHE A 88 16.06 24.86 12.13
N LEU A 89 14.80 24.50 11.90
CA LEU A 89 13.69 24.89 12.75
C LEU A 89 13.73 24.16 14.12
N ALA A 90 14.13 22.89 14.14
CA ALA A 90 14.35 22.13 15.36
C ALA A 90 15.52 22.69 16.19
N ARG A 91 16.57 23.21 15.53
CA ARG A 91 17.71 23.87 16.20
C ARG A 91 17.33 25.24 16.77
N ARG A 92 16.46 25.99 16.08
CA ARG A 92 15.96 27.31 16.53
C ARG A 92 14.94 27.17 17.68
N TYR A 93 14.07 26.16 17.64
CA TYR A 93 12.98 25.96 18.59
C TYR A 93 13.04 24.57 19.25
N PRO A 94 13.91 24.38 20.27
CA PRO A 94 14.18 23.06 20.87
C PRO A 94 12.99 22.43 21.64
N ARG A 95 11.97 23.24 21.96
CA ARG A 95 10.74 22.79 22.64
C ARG A 95 9.58 22.50 21.68
N SER A 96 9.74 22.71 20.37
CA SER A 96 8.65 22.52 19.42
C SER A 96 8.35 21.04 19.14
N MET A 97 7.11 20.75 18.72
CA MET A 97 6.70 19.39 18.33
C MET A 97 7.34 18.92 17.02
N LEU A 98 7.93 19.82 16.23
CA LEU A 98 8.60 19.53 14.95
C LEU A 98 9.76 18.54 15.07
N ARG A 99 10.33 18.36 16.27
CA ARG A 99 11.34 17.34 16.54
C ARG A 99 10.82 15.90 16.48
N TYR A 100 9.51 15.72 16.59
CA TYR A 100 8.86 14.40 16.55
C TYR A 100 8.32 14.03 15.17
N VAL A 101 8.32 14.99 14.23
CA VAL A 101 7.94 14.73 12.84
C VAL A 101 9.14 14.09 12.15
N PHE A 102 8.91 13.13 11.26
CA PHE A 102 9.98 12.54 10.45
C PHE A 102 9.53 12.56 8.99
N PHE A 103 9.89 13.63 8.28
CA PHE A 103 9.49 13.83 6.88
C PHE A 103 9.83 12.67 5.94
N PRO A 104 10.99 11.98 6.06
CA PRO A 104 11.27 10.84 5.20
C PRO A 104 10.25 9.69 5.35
N ALA A 105 9.76 9.40 6.57
CA ALA A 105 8.71 8.39 6.73
C ALA A 105 7.37 8.84 6.16
N ILE A 106 7.05 10.14 6.23
CA ILE A 106 5.81 10.67 5.66
C ILE A 106 5.83 10.54 4.14
N PHE A 107 6.93 10.92 3.49
CA PHE A 107 7.07 10.75 2.04
C PHE A 107 7.17 9.28 1.63
N GLY A 108 7.80 8.43 2.45
CA GLY A 108 7.80 6.98 2.23
C GLY A 108 6.41 6.37 2.27
N ALA A 109 5.58 6.76 3.25
CA ALA A 109 4.19 6.32 3.34
C ALA A 109 3.34 6.84 2.17
N ALA A 110 3.58 8.08 1.73
CA ALA A 110 2.92 8.63 0.54
C ALA A 110 3.29 7.88 -0.75
N GLY A 111 4.49 7.30 -0.82
CA GLY A 111 4.91 6.45 -1.94
C GLY A 111 4.15 5.12 -2.06
N MET A 112 3.41 4.71 -1.03
CA MET A 112 2.53 3.53 -1.10
C MET A 112 1.16 3.82 -1.75
N ILE A 113 0.90 5.09 -2.07
CA ILE A 113 -0.26 5.52 -2.85
C ILE A 113 0.16 5.50 -4.33
N PRO A 114 -0.41 4.66 -5.22
CA PRO A 114 -1.41 3.59 -5.05
C PRO A 114 -0.80 2.22 -4.70
N PRO A 115 -1.55 1.25 -4.15
CA PRO A 115 -3.01 1.22 -3.96
C PRO A 115 -3.48 1.58 -2.55
N ALA A 116 -2.58 2.01 -1.66
CA ALA A 116 -2.96 2.43 -0.32
C ALA A 116 -3.94 3.62 -0.38
N THR A 117 -5.17 3.44 0.12
CA THR A 117 -6.12 4.54 0.26
C THR A 117 -5.77 5.41 1.47
N ILE A 118 -6.22 6.66 1.46
CA ILE A 118 -6.03 7.58 2.60
C ILE A 118 -6.66 6.98 3.87
N TRP A 119 -7.79 6.30 3.73
CA TRP A 119 -8.43 5.57 4.82
C TRP A 119 -7.51 4.54 5.46
N TRP A 120 -6.88 3.68 4.65
CA TRP A 120 -5.98 2.65 5.13
C TRP A 120 -4.73 3.22 5.81
N LEU A 121 -4.12 4.26 5.22
CA LEU A 121 -3.01 4.98 5.82
C LEU A 121 -3.41 5.66 7.14
N GLY A 122 -4.61 6.24 7.21
CA GLY A 122 -5.14 6.86 8.42
C GLY A 122 -5.27 5.87 9.57
N GLN A 123 -5.76 4.66 9.30
CA GLN A 123 -5.85 3.60 10.31
C GLN A 123 -4.47 3.23 10.87
N TRP A 124 -3.46 3.09 10.01
CA TRP A 124 -2.09 2.83 10.44
C TRP A 124 -1.51 3.94 11.32
N VAL A 125 -1.76 5.20 10.96
CA VAL A 125 -1.34 6.36 11.75
C VAL A 125 -2.01 6.35 13.12
N ILE A 126 -3.32 6.05 13.19
CA ILE A 126 -4.07 5.97 14.44
C ILE A 126 -3.49 4.89 15.35
N VAL A 127 -3.33 3.66 14.85
CA VAL A 127 -2.74 2.55 15.63
C VAL A 127 -1.31 2.89 16.04
N GLY A 128 -0.52 3.43 15.13
CA GLY A 128 0.85 3.89 15.39
C GLY A 128 0.92 4.92 16.51
N LEU A 129 0.03 5.91 16.51
CA LEU A 129 -0.06 6.93 17.57
C LEU A 129 -0.51 6.32 18.90
N ILE A 130 -1.51 5.44 18.92
CA ILE A 130 -1.97 4.79 20.15
C ILE A 130 -0.81 4.03 20.80
N PHE A 131 -0.09 3.19 20.04
CA PHE A 131 0.99 2.38 20.61
C PHE A 131 2.24 3.20 20.93
N ASN A 132 2.67 4.10 20.04
CA ASN A 132 3.94 4.82 20.22
C ASN A 132 3.83 6.10 21.05
N TRP A 133 2.65 6.74 21.10
CA TRP A 133 2.45 7.97 21.87
C TRP A 133 1.71 7.72 23.19
N TRP A 134 0.64 6.90 23.20
CA TRP A 134 -0.13 6.67 24.42
C TRP A 134 0.41 5.49 25.24
N VAL A 135 0.48 4.28 24.66
CA VAL A 135 0.93 3.07 25.37
C VAL A 135 2.37 3.19 25.81
N ARG A 136 3.27 3.64 24.94
CA ARG A 136 4.69 3.85 25.28
C ARG A 136 4.87 4.83 26.46
N LYS A 137 4.07 5.89 26.57
CA LYS A 137 4.17 6.86 27.67
C LYS A 137 3.66 6.31 29.00
N ARG A 138 2.56 5.56 28.99
CA ARG A 138 1.91 5.08 30.22
C ARG A 138 2.45 3.74 30.70
N PHE A 139 2.86 2.87 29.77
CA PHE A 139 3.26 1.48 30.04
C PHE A 139 4.58 1.12 29.34
N PHE A 140 5.62 1.95 29.56
CA PHE A 140 6.91 1.78 28.90
C PHE A 140 7.55 0.40 29.08
N GLY A 141 7.46 -0.18 30.28
CA GLY A 141 8.01 -1.50 30.59
C GLY A 141 7.35 -2.64 29.80
N TRP A 142 6.03 -2.57 29.60
CA TRP A 142 5.31 -3.52 28.76
C TRP A 142 5.65 -3.31 27.28
N TRP A 143 5.62 -2.06 26.81
CA TRP A 143 5.87 -1.71 25.42
C TRP A 143 7.25 -2.21 24.95
N THR A 144 8.29 -2.00 25.76
CA THR A 144 9.67 -2.37 25.38
C THR A 144 9.87 -3.89 25.27
N ARG A 145 9.10 -4.70 26.03
CA ARG A 145 9.24 -6.16 26.05
C ARG A 145 8.33 -6.87 25.07
N TYR A 146 7.08 -6.40 24.92
CA TYR A 146 6.04 -7.17 24.25
C TYR A 146 5.51 -6.55 22.95
N ASN A 147 5.75 -5.27 22.68
CA ASN A 147 5.17 -4.61 21.50
C ASN A 147 5.59 -5.28 20.18
N TYR A 148 6.87 -5.66 20.06
CA TYR A 148 7.37 -6.33 18.86
C TYR A 148 6.78 -7.74 18.70
N VAL A 149 6.67 -8.50 19.79
CA VAL A 149 6.06 -9.84 19.79
C VAL A 149 4.58 -9.76 19.45
N LEU A 150 3.86 -8.77 19.99
CA LEU A 150 2.45 -8.53 19.67
C LEU A 150 2.27 -8.20 18.18
N SER A 151 3.11 -7.34 17.61
CA SER A 151 3.09 -7.05 16.17
C SER A 151 3.25 -8.32 15.34
N GLY A 152 4.26 -9.14 15.64
CA GLY A 152 4.46 -10.41 14.93
C GLY A 152 3.30 -11.40 15.11
N ALA A 153 2.70 -11.45 16.30
CA ALA A 153 1.53 -12.29 16.56
C ALA A 153 0.30 -11.83 15.78
N LEU A 154 0.09 -10.51 15.62
CA LEU A 154 -1.01 -9.96 14.82
C LEU A 154 -0.82 -10.23 13.32
N ASP A 155 0.40 -10.16 12.80
CA ASP A 155 0.69 -10.46 11.39
C ASP A 155 0.44 -11.94 11.09
N ILE A 156 0.98 -12.84 11.93
CA ILE A 156 0.79 -14.28 11.78
C ILE A 156 -0.68 -14.68 12.00
N GLY A 157 -1.33 -14.09 13.00
CA GLY A 157 -2.74 -14.34 13.30
C GLY A 157 -3.63 -13.93 12.14
N THR A 158 -3.39 -12.76 11.55
CA THR A 158 -4.13 -12.29 10.37
C THR A 158 -3.93 -13.21 9.17
N ALA A 159 -2.68 -13.63 8.90
CA ALA A 159 -2.38 -14.57 7.82
C ALA A 159 -3.10 -15.92 8.00
N LEU A 160 -3.10 -16.47 9.23
CA LEU A 160 -3.82 -17.71 9.55
C LEU A 160 -5.33 -17.55 9.38
N CYS A 161 -5.92 -16.46 9.88
CA CYS A 161 -7.34 -16.17 9.70
C CYS A 161 -7.72 -16.10 8.22
N ILE A 162 -6.92 -15.42 7.38
CA ILE A 162 -7.16 -15.34 5.92
C ILE A 162 -7.15 -16.73 5.28
N VAL A 163 -6.17 -17.57 5.62
CA VAL A 163 -6.09 -18.95 5.08
C VAL A 163 -7.29 -19.78 5.51
N ILE A 164 -7.67 -19.72 6.79
CA ILE A 164 -8.81 -20.47 7.32
C ILE A 164 -10.11 -20.00 6.66
N SER A 165 -10.34 -18.69 6.59
CA SER A 165 -11.53 -18.13 5.92
C SER A 165 -11.56 -18.48 4.44
N GLY A 166 -10.43 -18.36 3.73
CA GLY A 166 -10.32 -18.69 2.32
C GLY A 166 -10.59 -20.17 2.04
N LEU A 167 -10.09 -21.08 2.87
CA LEU A 167 -10.37 -22.51 2.75
C LEU A 167 -11.82 -22.84 3.13
N ALA A 168 -12.31 -22.34 4.26
CA ALA A 168 -13.66 -22.63 4.74
C ALA A 168 -14.74 -22.18 3.74
N LEU A 169 -14.61 -20.97 3.20
CA LEU A 169 -15.59 -20.40 2.26
C LEU A 169 -15.36 -20.90 0.84
N GLY A 170 -14.10 -21.00 0.42
CA GLY A 170 -13.72 -21.43 -0.93
C GLY A 170 -14.06 -22.89 -1.22
N LEU A 171 -13.92 -23.79 -0.24
CA LEU A 171 -14.32 -25.20 -0.39
C LEU A 171 -15.83 -25.41 -0.25
N SER A 172 -16.52 -24.53 0.49
CA SER A 172 -17.94 -24.68 0.78
C SER A 172 -18.87 -24.00 -0.25
N ASN A 173 -18.33 -23.24 -1.23
CA ASN A 173 -19.10 -22.42 -2.19
C ASN A 173 -20.17 -21.52 -1.52
N THR A 174 -19.95 -21.16 -0.25
CA THR A 174 -20.86 -20.30 0.52
C THR A 174 -20.37 -18.87 0.48
N GLU A 175 -21.27 -17.93 0.22
CA GLU A 175 -20.98 -16.51 0.29
C GLU A 175 -20.71 -16.07 1.74
N PHE A 176 -19.89 -15.03 1.90
CA PHE A 176 -19.61 -14.46 3.21
C PHE A 176 -20.88 -13.81 3.78
N PRO A 177 -21.18 -13.93 5.10
CA PRO A 177 -22.34 -13.27 5.68
C PRO A 177 -22.30 -11.76 5.45
N ASP A 178 -23.41 -11.18 5.02
CA ASP A 178 -23.54 -9.73 4.90
C ASP A 178 -23.76 -9.11 6.28
N TRP A 179 -22.86 -8.21 6.66
CA TRP A 179 -22.95 -7.41 7.87
C TRP A 179 -22.24 -6.08 7.66
N TRP A 180 -22.45 -5.14 8.58
CA TRP A 180 -21.93 -3.77 8.50
C TRP A 180 -20.49 -3.69 7.99
N GLY A 181 -19.58 -4.56 8.45
CA GLY A 181 -18.15 -4.48 8.13
C GLY A 181 -17.75 -5.10 6.80
N ASN A 182 -18.68 -5.76 6.11
CA ASN A 182 -18.48 -6.28 4.76
C ASN A 182 -19.26 -5.51 3.70
N SER A 183 -20.28 -4.73 4.07
CA SER A 183 -21.06 -3.92 3.12
C SER A 183 -20.70 -2.44 3.16
N VAL A 184 -20.63 -1.84 4.36
CA VAL A 184 -20.49 -0.38 4.50
C VAL A 184 -19.11 0.16 4.05
N PRO A 185 -17.97 -0.50 4.32
CA PRO A 185 -16.68 -0.02 3.87
C PRO A 185 -16.52 0.03 2.34
N TYR A 186 -17.32 -0.74 1.60
CA TYR A 186 -17.27 -0.83 0.15
C TYR A 186 -18.41 -0.08 -0.55
N ALA A 187 -19.44 0.32 0.19
CA ALA A 187 -20.54 1.17 -0.30
C ALA A 187 -20.17 2.66 -0.27
N ASN A 188 -19.03 3.03 -0.84
CA ASN A 188 -18.59 4.41 -0.99
C ASN A 188 -18.03 4.69 -2.39
N LEU A 189 -18.10 5.96 -2.79
CA LEU A 189 -17.67 6.41 -4.12
C LEU A 189 -16.19 6.11 -4.42
N ASP A 190 -15.35 5.99 -3.38
CA ASP A 190 -13.94 5.62 -3.49
C ASP A 190 -13.78 4.14 -3.86
N SER A 191 -14.57 3.25 -3.26
CA SER A 191 -14.58 1.80 -3.53
C SER A 191 -15.18 1.48 -4.90
N ASP A 192 -16.24 2.19 -5.28
CA ASP A 192 -16.88 2.04 -6.60
C ASP A 192 -16.04 2.65 -7.74
N GLY A 193 -14.92 3.32 -7.42
CA GLY A 193 -14.08 3.99 -8.41
C GLY A 193 -14.79 5.15 -9.13
N ALA A 194 -15.92 5.60 -8.60
CA ALA A 194 -16.75 6.70 -9.11
C ALA A 194 -16.27 8.08 -8.63
N ALA A 195 -15.32 8.12 -7.68
CA ALA A 195 -14.63 9.32 -7.22
C ALA A 195 -13.63 9.87 -8.26
N VAL A 196 -14.08 10.07 -9.50
CA VAL A 196 -13.28 10.59 -10.61
C VAL A 196 -13.56 12.08 -10.76
N THR A 197 -12.60 12.93 -10.39
CA THR A 197 -12.73 14.38 -10.56
C THR A 197 -12.59 14.83 -12.03
N LYS A 198 -11.95 14.02 -12.88
CA LYS A 198 -11.73 14.32 -14.31
C LYS A 198 -11.86 13.06 -15.16
N ILE A 199 -12.87 13.03 -16.03
CA ILE A 199 -13.03 12.00 -17.05
C ILE A 199 -12.18 12.41 -18.26
N LEU A 200 -11.29 11.53 -18.68
CA LEU A 200 -10.41 11.76 -19.83
C LEU A 200 -11.18 11.45 -21.13
N PRO A 201 -11.03 12.25 -22.20
CA PRO A 201 -11.60 11.90 -23.50
C PRO A 201 -10.99 10.60 -24.03
N ASP A 202 -11.83 9.71 -24.55
CA ASP A 202 -11.42 8.41 -25.13
C ASP A 202 -10.63 8.56 -26.45
N ASP A 203 -10.55 9.78 -27.00
CA ASP A 203 -9.93 10.09 -28.29
C ASP A 203 -8.40 9.96 -28.32
N GLY A 204 -7.77 9.53 -27.22
CA GLY A 204 -6.31 9.38 -27.10
C GLY A 204 -5.52 10.70 -27.15
N SER A 205 -6.21 11.83 -27.32
CA SER A 205 -5.64 13.18 -27.45
C SER A 205 -4.95 13.71 -26.19
N PHE A 206 -5.15 13.05 -25.05
CA PHE A 206 -4.57 13.44 -23.77
C PHE A 206 -3.17 12.83 -23.52
N ILE A 207 -2.88 11.64 -24.04
CA ILE A 207 -1.62 10.93 -23.80
C ILE A 207 -0.79 10.92 -25.10
N GLY A 208 0.01 11.97 -25.29
CA GLY A 208 1.03 12.06 -26.33
C GLY A 208 0.79 13.17 -27.35
N PRO A 209 1.82 13.54 -28.14
CA PRO A 209 1.68 14.53 -29.20
C PRO A 209 0.79 14.01 -30.33
N SER A 210 0.02 14.91 -30.95
CA SER A 210 -0.86 14.60 -32.09
C SER A 210 -0.12 14.25 -33.39
N SER A 211 1.20 14.41 -33.41
CA SER A 211 2.08 14.06 -34.54
C SER A 211 3.34 13.37 -34.04
N TRP A 212 3.75 12.34 -34.77
CA TRP A 212 4.90 11.47 -34.50
C TRP A 212 6.17 12.00 -35.16
#